data_AF-A0A1B6NSD2-F1
#
_entry.id   AF-A0A1B6NSD2-F1
#
_cell.length_a   1.000
_cell.length_b   1.000
_cell.length_c   1.000
_cell.angle_alpha   90.00
_cell.angle_beta   90.00
_cell.angle_gamma   90.00
#
_symmetry.space_group_name_H-M   'P 1'
#
loop_
_entity.id
_entity.type
_entity.pdbx_description
1 polymer ?
#
loop_
_entity_poly.entity_id
_entity_poly.type
_entity_poly.pdbx_seq_one_letter_code
_entity_poly.pdbx_strand_id
1 'polypeptide(L)' 'GEAIAWHLQELLGKKDKTYQRVVFNEITKNAIQDAFSDPGELNISRVNAQQARRFLDRVVGFMVSPLL' A
#
# COMPACT_ATOMS: atom_id res chain seq x y z
N GLY A 1 1.75 -2.51 3.33
CA GLY A 1 2.05 -2.74 1.90
C GLY A 1 1.22 -1.87 0.99
N GLU A 2 -0.10 -1.81 1.17
CA GLU A 2 -1.01 -1.22 0.16
C GLU A 2 -0.71 0.22 -0.26
N ALA A 3 -0.49 1.12 0.70
CA ALA A 3 -0.13 2.51 0.37
C ALA A 3 1.21 2.62 -0.38
N ILE A 4 2.16 1.71 -0.15
CA ILE A 4 3.44 1.67 -0.87
C ILE A 4 3.21 1.25 -2.32
N ALA A 5 2.42 0.18 -2.53
CA ALA A 5 2.05 -0.27 -3.86
C ALA A 5 1.30 0.83 -4.64
N TRP A 6 0.42 1.57 -3.97
CA TRP A 6 -0.31 2.69 -4.57
C TRP A 6 0.64 3.81 -4.99
N HIS A 7 1.56 4.23 -4.12
CA HIS A 7 2.56 5.24 -4.47
C HIS A 7 3.43 4.83 -5.66
N LEU A 8 3.82 3.55 -5.75
CA LEU A 8 4.56 3.03 -6.92
C LEU A 8 3.72 3.12 -8.20
N GLN A 9 2.45 2.75 -8.14
CA GLN A 9 1.55 2.84 -9.29
C GLN A 9 1.38 4.30 -9.77
N GLU A 10 1.20 5.24 -8.84
CA GLU A 10 1.08 6.67 -9.16
C GLU A 10 2.37 7.22 -9.78
N LEU A 11 3.54 6.83 -9.26
CA LEU A 11 4.86 7.24 -9.77
C LEU A 11 5.15 6.67 -11.17
N LEU A 12 4.77 5.41 -11.41
CA LEU A 12 5.01 4.75 -12.69
C LEU A 12 4.01 5.18 -13.78
N GLY A 13 2.84 5.69 -13.38
CA GLY A 13 1.78 6.19 -14.27
C GLY A 13 1.02 5.08 -15.00
N LYS A 14 -0.12 5.44 -15.61
CA LYS A 14 -1.06 4.48 -16.23
C LYS A 14 -1.02 4.39 -17.76
N LYS A 15 -0.05 5.00 -18.45
CA LYS A 15 0.00 4.94 -19.93
C LYS A 15 0.21 3.48 -20.39
N ASP A 16 -0.88 2.90 -20.89
CA ASP A 16 -0.98 1.58 -21.52
C ASP A 16 -0.53 0.40 -20.64
N LYS A 17 -0.54 0.57 -19.32
CA LYS A 17 -0.12 -0.46 -18.35
C LYS A 17 -1.24 -0.80 -17.37
N THR A 18 -1.52 -2.09 -17.29
CA THR A 18 -2.39 -2.68 -16.27
C THR A 18 -1.54 -3.15 -15.11
N TYR A 19 -1.84 -2.67 -13.91
CA TYR A 19 -1.16 -3.09 -12.67
C TYR A 19 -2.07 -4.03 -11.90
N GLN A 20 -1.48 -5.08 -11.33
CA GLN A 20 -2.16 -6.01 -10.44
C GLN A 20 -1.40 -6.14 -9.12
N ARG A 21 -2.13 -6.53 -8.07
CA ARG A 21 -1.66 -6.59 -6.69
C ARG A 21 -1.61 -8.05 -6.23
N VAL A 22 -0.41 -8.55 -5.99
CA VAL A 22 -0.18 -9.90 -5.44
C VAL A 22 0.03 -9.87 -3.93
N VAL A 23 -0.66 -10.73 -3.18
CA VAL A 23 -0.53 -10.80 -1.72
C VAL A 23 -0.11 -12.22 -1.34
N PHE A 24 0.96 -12.34 -0.57
CA PHE A 24 1.45 -13.58 -0.01
C PHE A 24 1.88 -13.33 1.44
N ASN A 25 1.68 -14.31 2.30
CA ASN A 25 2.01 -14.20 3.73
C ASN A 25 3.42 -14.71 4.05
N GLU A 26 4.04 -15.44 3.12
CA GLU A 26 5.36 -16.02 3.26
C GLU A 26 6.10 -16.02 1.92
N ILE A 27 7.43 -16.16 1.97
CA ILE A 27 8.31 -16.15 0.80
C ILE A 27 8.75 -17.59 0.52
N THR A 28 7.80 -18.41 0.05
CA THR A 28 8.04 -19.81 -0.37
C THR A 28 7.66 -19.97 -1.84
N LYS A 29 8.22 -20.97 -2.51
CA LYS A 29 7.94 -21.22 -3.95
C LYS A 29 6.44 -21.35 -4.21
N ASN A 30 5.74 -22.12 -3.40
CA ASN A 30 4.31 -22.38 -3.56
C ASN A 30 3.49 -21.11 -3.32
N ALA A 31 3.73 -20.40 -2.22
CA ALA A 31 2.98 -19.18 -1.90
C ALA A 31 3.14 -18.08 -2.97
N ILE A 32 4.34 -17.97 -3.57
CA ILE A 32 4.55 -17.05 -4.69
C ILE A 32 3.82 -17.51 -5.94
N GLN A 33 3.88 -18.79 -6.30
CA GLN A 33 3.15 -19.30 -7.47
C GLN A 33 1.64 -19.11 -7.32
N ASP A 34 1.09 -19.41 -6.15
CA ASP A 34 -0.33 -19.24 -5.84
C ASP A 34 -0.75 -17.78 -5.92
N ALA A 35 0.02 -16.86 -5.30
CA ALA A 35 -0.29 -15.42 -5.31
C ALA A 35 -0.26 -14.78 -6.71
N PHE A 36 0.51 -15.34 -7.64
CA PHE A 36 0.55 -14.88 -9.04
C PHE A 36 -0.48 -15.58 -9.93
N SER A 37 -1.06 -16.70 -9.50
CA SER A 37 -2.08 -17.42 -10.27
C SER A 37 -3.44 -16.69 -10.28
N ASP A 38 -3.75 -15.97 -9.21
CA ASP A 38 -4.95 -15.14 -9.07
C ASP A 38 -4.59 -13.76 -8.47
N PRO A 39 -4.03 -12.85 -9.28
CA PRO A 39 -3.61 -11.54 -8.79
C PRO A 39 -4.82 -10.61 -8.67
N GLY A 40 -4.91 -9.90 -7.54
CA GLY A 40 -6.01 -8.99 -7.25
C GLY A 40 -5.79 -7.56 -7.75
N GLU A 41 -6.71 -6.68 -7.38
CA GLU A 41 -6.57 -5.24 -7.55
C GLU A 41 -6.08 -4.55 -6.27
N LEU A 42 -5.61 -3.33 -6.42
CA LEU A 42 -5.16 -2.51 -5.31
C LEU A 42 -6.35 -2.09 -4.44
N ASN A 43 -6.29 -2.37 -3.14
CA ASN A 43 -7.38 -2.06 -2.23
C ASN A 43 -7.32 -0.59 -1.75
N ILE A 44 -8.10 0.27 -2.41
CA ILE A 44 -8.12 1.72 -2.14
C ILE A 44 -8.57 2.04 -0.70
N SER A 45 -9.49 1.26 -0.11
CA SER A 45 -9.89 1.45 1.29
C SER A 45 -8.72 1.26 2.26
N ARG A 46 -7.83 0.29 2.01
CA ARG A 46 -6.62 0.07 2.81
C ARG A 46 -5.57 1.16 2.58
N VAL A 47 -5.48 1.72 1.38
CA VAL A 47 -4.65 2.90 1.11
C VAL A 47 -5.13 4.09 1.94
N ASN A 48 -6.42 4.42 1.84
CA ASN A 48 -7.02 5.54 2.55
C ASN A 48 -6.90 5.40 4.06
N ALA A 49 -7.12 4.20 4.61
CA ALA A 49 -6.93 3.93 6.03
C ALA A 49 -5.48 4.20 6.49
N GLN A 50 -4.48 3.84 5.67
CA GLN A 50 -3.08 4.10 5.99
C GLN A 50 -2.75 5.60 5.90
N GLN A 51 -3.25 6.29 4.88
CA GLN A 51 -3.05 7.73 4.73
C GLN A 51 -3.69 8.52 5.89
N ALA A 52 -4.92 8.15 6.28
CA ALA A 52 -5.61 8.77 7.41
C ALA A 52 -4.84 8.59 8.72
N ARG A 53 -4.36 7.38 9.01
CA ARG A 53 -3.51 7.12 10.18
C ARG A 53 -2.24 7.98 10.15
N ARG A 54 -1.53 7.99 9.02
CA ARG A 54 -0.30 8.80 8.87
C ARG A 54 -0.56 10.29 9.06
N PHE A 55 -1.69 10.80 8.58
CA PHE A 55 -2.08 12.18 8.78
C PHE A 55 -2.36 12.48 10.26
N LEU A 56 -3.13 11.62 10.93
CA LEU A 56 -3.40 11.74 12.36
C LEU A 56 -2.10 11.74 13.19
N ASP A 57 -1.22 10.76 12.96
CA ASP A 57 0.07 10.64 13.66
C ASP A 57 0.91 11.91 13.47
N ARG A 58 0.89 12.48 12.26
CA ARG A 58 1.61 13.71 11.95
C ARG A 58 1.00 14.91 12.67
N VAL A 59 -0.32 15.09 12.61
CA VAL A 59 -1.01 16.21 13.26
C VAL A 59 -0.78 16.17 14.77
N VAL A 60 -1.00 15.02 15.40
CA VAL A 60 -0.79 14.85 16.84
C VAL A 60 0.69 15.04 17.19
N GLY A 61 1.61 14.44 16.43
CA GLY A 61 3.04 14.58 16.66
C GLY A 61 3.52 16.03 16.59
N PHE A 62 3.07 16.82 15.61
CA PHE A 62 3.42 18.24 15.49
C PHE A 62 2.78 19.14 16.55
N MET A 63 1.58 18.81 17.05
CA MET A 63 0.96 19.57 18.13
C MET A 63 1.60 19.31 19.49
N VAL A 64 2.00 18.06 19.75
CA VAL A 64 2.56 17.66 21.05
C VAL A 64 4.07 17.92 21.13
N SER A 65 4.82 17.80 20.03
CA SER A 65 6.28 18.00 20.01
C SER A 65 6.76 19.35 20.57
N PRO A 66 6.11 20.50 20.29
CA PRO A 66 6.52 21.80 20.86
C PRO A 66 6.13 22.01 22.32
N LEU A 67 5.24 21.18 22.86
CA LEU A 67 4.75 21.27 24.24
C LEU A 67 5.63 20.46 25.22
N LEU A 68 6.38 19.48 24.70
CA LEU A 68 7.36 18.68 25.42
C LEU A 68 8.78 19.26 25.23
#